data_AF-A0A534XD95-F1
#
_entry.id   AF-A0A534XD95-F1
#
_cell.length_a   1.000
_cell.length_b   1.000
_cell.length_c   1.000
_cell.angle_alpha   90.00
_cell.angle_beta   90.00
_cell.angle_gamma   90.00
#
_symmetry.space_group_name_H-M   'P 1'
#
loop_
_entity.id
_entity.type
_entity.pdbx_description
1 polymer ?
#
loop_
_entity_poly.entity_id
_entity_poly.type
_entity_poly.pdbx_seq_one_letter_code
_entity_poly.pdbx_strand_id
1 'polypeptide(L)'
;MDEGLVTELESAIADTGALVVCAQKYRRGTGPEGAALLGAALALGDEARRLHRRDALDAAGAARLLAEARALAERLRALLAEVRAGADYRAAVAAHRAGDRAALARLLPAIFAGLEPASAPGDLFATLAWLRRGRLRLAEDVVAEVLAARTEGLAGDGDDLSPGADPELPAVTLRSDALPTEPLVLRLPAAALPAPVLRLVESGDYLVHAARLPAPVALRLAARLETDEDLRVELAPADYARWRDAVARALAAAGVPVEAG
;
A
#
# COMPACT_ATOMS: atom_id res chain seq x y z
N MET A 1 -20.93 -3.96 33.44
CA MET A 1 -20.73 -3.29 32.13
C MET A 1 -21.09 -4.32 31.09
N ASP A 2 -21.88 -3.96 30.07
CA ASP A 2 -22.20 -4.89 28.99
C ASP A 2 -20.96 -5.04 28.11
N GLU A 3 -20.23 -6.15 28.27
CA GLU A 3 -19.00 -6.43 27.52
C GLU A 3 -19.24 -6.37 26.00
N GLY A 4 -20.44 -6.74 25.54
CA GLY A 4 -20.80 -6.67 24.12
C GLY A 4 -20.84 -5.24 23.58
N LEU A 5 -21.37 -4.30 24.36
CA LEU A 5 -21.46 -2.89 23.97
C LEU A 5 -20.08 -2.22 23.89
N VAL A 6 -19.16 -2.60 24.78
CA VAL A 6 -17.78 -2.08 24.78
C VAL A 6 -17.03 -2.57 23.55
N THR A 7 -17.11 -3.87 23.25
CA THR A 7 -16.48 -4.43 22.04
C THR A 7 -17.07 -3.82 20.76
N GLU A 8 -18.38 -3.55 20.73
CA GLU A 8 -19.02 -2.88 19.60
C GLU A 8 -18.51 -1.44 19.42
N LEU A 9 -18.35 -0.70 20.52
CA LEU A 9 -17.77 0.64 20.50
C LEU A 9 -16.32 0.62 20.00
N GLU A 10 -15.49 -0.29 20.48
CA GLU A 10 -14.10 -0.44 20.04
C GLU A 10 -14.01 -0.69 18.53
N SER A 11 -14.85 -1.59 18.02
CA SER A 11 -14.94 -1.90 16.60
C SER A 11 -15.38 -0.68 15.79
N ALA A 12 -16.41 0.05 16.24
CA ALA A 12 -16.88 1.25 15.55
C ALA A 12 -15.83 2.39 15.51
N ILE A 13 -15.04 2.55 16.58
CA ILE A 13 -13.94 3.52 16.61
C ILE A 13 -12.82 3.10 15.65
N ALA A 14 -12.46 1.81 15.62
CA ALA A 14 -11.46 1.28 14.70
C ALA A 14 -11.88 1.46 13.24
N ASP A 15 -13.11 1.12 12.89
CA ASP A 15 -13.69 1.31 11.56
C ASP A 15 -13.68 2.77 11.13
N THR A 16 -14.04 3.68 12.05
CA THR A 16 -13.99 5.12 11.81
C THR A 16 -12.56 5.58 11.52
N GLY A 17 -11.58 5.07 12.28
CA GLY A 17 -10.15 5.34 12.04
C GLY A 17 -9.69 4.88 10.66
N ALA A 18 -10.08 3.66 10.24
CA ALA A 18 -9.78 3.15 8.90
C ALA A 18 -10.39 4.01 7.79
N LEU A 19 -11.63 4.48 7.95
CA LEU A 19 -12.29 5.39 7.02
C LEU A 19 -11.59 6.75 6.93
N VAL A 20 -11.06 7.28 8.04
CA VAL A 20 -10.26 8.51 8.04
C VAL A 20 -8.98 8.33 7.22
N VAL A 21 -8.25 7.23 7.45
CA VAL A 21 -7.02 6.91 6.69
C VAL A 21 -7.33 6.80 5.19
N CYS A 22 -8.40 6.08 4.83
CA CYS A 22 -8.87 5.98 3.46
C CYS A 22 -9.23 7.35 2.87
N ALA A 23 -9.90 8.23 3.62
CA ALA A 23 -10.25 9.57 3.15
C ALA A 23 -9.01 10.45 2.90
N GLN A 24 -7.98 10.35 3.76
CA GLN A 24 -6.78 11.18 3.70
C GLN A 24 -5.95 10.96 2.43
N LYS A 25 -6.07 9.83 1.74
CA LYS A 25 -5.40 9.63 0.44
C LYS A 25 -5.97 10.54 -0.65
N TYR A 26 -7.19 11.06 -0.49
CA TYR A 26 -7.81 11.99 -1.44
C TYR A 26 -7.62 13.45 -1.02
N ARG A 27 -7.45 14.34 -2.00
CA ARG A 27 -7.35 15.79 -1.73
C ARG A 27 -8.52 16.32 -0.93
N ARG A 28 -9.73 15.81 -1.19
CA ARG A 28 -10.94 16.21 -0.46
C ARG A 28 -10.89 15.83 1.02
N GLY A 29 -10.32 14.66 1.35
CA GLY A 29 -10.12 14.25 2.74
C GLY A 29 -9.00 15.01 3.45
N THR A 30 -8.07 15.62 2.70
CA THR A 30 -7.08 16.57 3.25
C THR A 30 -7.55 18.03 3.26
N GLY A 31 -8.73 18.31 2.70
CA GLY A 31 -9.34 19.64 2.69
C GLY A 31 -9.99 20.00 4.03
N PRO A 32 -10.59 21.20 4.16
CA PRO A 32 -11.20 21.66 5.40
C PRO A 32 -12.27 20.71 5.97
N GLU A 33 -13.10 20.14 5.11
CA GLU A 33 -14.14 19.17 5.48
C GLU A 33 -13.53 17.89 6.08
N GLY A 34 -12.56 17.29 5.38
CA GLY A 34 -11.88 16.09 5.85
C GLY A 34 -11.04 16.33 7.12
N ALA A 35 -10.38 17.49 7.24
CA ALA A 35 -9.67 17.88 8.44
C ALA A 35 -10.61 18.00 9.66
N ALA A 36 -11.83 18.52 9.47
CA ALA A 36 -12.84 18.56 10.53
C ALA A 36 -13.32 17.16 10.94
N LEU A 37 -13.49 16.24 9.99
CA LEU A 37 -13.84 14.84 10.27
C LEU A 37 -12.72 14.09 11.01
N LEU A 38 -11.46 14.30 10.62
CA LEU A 38 -10.30 13.79 11.36
C LEU A 38 -10.29 14.31 12.80
N GLY A 39 -10.48 15.61 13.00
CA GLY A 39 -10.54 16.21 14.33
C GLY A 39 -11.64 15.60 15.19
N ALA A 40 -12.82 15.36 14.62
CA ALA A 40 -13.92 14.68 15.30
C ALA A 40 -13.57 13.22 15.66
N ALA A 41 -12.91 12.48 14.77
CA ALA A 41 -12.51 11.09 15.02
C ALA A 41 -11.48 10.99 16.16
N LEU A 42 -10.49 11.89 16.18
CA LEU A 42 -9.50 11.97 17.25
C LEU A 42 -10.14 12.31 18.59
N ALA A 43 -11.02 13.31 18.62
CA ALA A 43 -11.74 13.71 19.83
C ALA A 43 -12.60 12.56 20.39
N LEU A 44 -13.28 11.80 19.52
CA LEU A 44 -14.06 10.62 19.90
C LEU A 44 -13.19 9.54 20.55
N GLY A 45 -12.06 9.20 19.92
CA GLY A 45 -11.12 8.20 20.46
C GLY A 45 -10.50 8.64 21.79
N ASP A 46 -10.15 9.92 21.92
CA ASP A 46 -9.61 10.48 23.16
C ASP A 46 -10.63 10.49 24.29
N GLU A 47 -11.89 10.79 23.99
CA GLU A 47 -13.00 10.70 24.94
C GLU A 47 -13.16 9.26 25.45
N ALA A 48 -13.25 8.29 24.54
CA ALA A 48 -13.40 6.88 24.87
C ALA A 48 -12.24 6.39 25.77
N ARG A 49 -10.99 6.68 25.39
CA ARG A 49 -9.80 6.34 26.20
C ARG A 49 -9.81 7.01 27.55
N ARG A 50 -10.29 8.26 27.65
CA ARG A 50 -10.34 9.00 28.91
C ARG A 50 -11.39 8.41 29.87
N LEU A 51 -12.57 8.06 29.36
CA LEU A 51 -13.63 7.45 30.17
C LEU A 51 -13.22 6.03 30.61
N HIS A 52 -12.63 5.24 29.71
CA HIS A 52 -12.13 3.91 30.03
C HIS A 52 -11.05 3.95 31.13
N ARG A 53 -10.02 4.81 30.98
CA ARG A 53 -8.93 4.94 31.99
C ARG A 53 -9.39 5.41 33.38
N ARG A 54 -10.57 6.01 33.47
CA ARG A 54 -11.14 6.53 34.73
C ARG A 54 -12.22 5.61 35.30
N ASP A 55 -12.40 4.42 34.73
CA ASP A 55 -13.50 3.50 35.06
C ASP A 55 -14.89 4.17 35.02
N ALA A 56 -15.03 5.18 34.15
CA ALA A 56 -16.20 6.04 34.04
C ALA A 56 -17.02 5.77 32.77
N LEU A 57 -16.67 4.73 32.01
CA LEU A 57 -17.41 4.31 30.82
C LEU A 57 -18.58 3.41 31.24
N ASP A 58 -19.71 4.04 31.55
CA ASP A 58 -20.96 3.34 31.78
C ASP A 58 -21.69 3.01 30.46
N ALA A 59 -22.80 2.27 30.56
CA ALA A 59 -23.56 1.84 29.39
C ALA A 59 -24.14 3.02 28.59
N ALA A 60 -24.53 4.11 29.26
CA ALA A 60 -25.08 5.30 28.60
C ALA A 60 -23.98 6.05 27.83
N GLY A 61 -22.80 6.20 28.43
CA GLY A 61 -21.62 6.77 27.81
C GLY A 61 -21.15 5.95 26.61
N ALA A 62 -21.10 4.62 26.74
CA ALA A 62 -20.74 3.72 25.65
C ALA A 62 -21.75 3.80 24.49
N ALA A 63 -23.06 3.78 24.79
CA ALA A 63 -24.11 3.91 23.78
C ALA A 63 -24.05 5.26 23.04
N ARG A 64 -23.79 6.36 23.77
CA ARG A 64 -23.62 7.68 23.17
C ARG A 64 -22.41 7.73 22.24
N LEU A 65 -21.25 7.27 22.70
CA LEU A 65 -20.03 7.25 21.89
C LEU A 65 -20.18 6.35 20.65
N LEU A 66 -20.89 5.23 20.78
CA LEU A 66 -21.18 4.35 19.66
C LEU A 66 -22.07 5.02 18.61
N ALA A 67 -23.09 5.77 19.04
CA ALA A 67 -23.92 6.55 18.13
C ALA A 67 -23.12 7.64 17.41
N GLU A 68 -22.22 8.33 18.13
CA GLU A 68 -21.31 9.33 17.56
C GLU A 68 -20.34 8.69 16.55
N ALA A 69 -19.74 7.54 16.87
CA ALA A 69 -18.87 6.77 15.98
C ALA A 69 -19.58 6.41 14.68
N ARG A 70 -20.79 5.86 14.77
CA ARG A 70 -21.60 5.49 13.60
C ARG A 70 -21.95 6.71 12.74
N ALA A 71 -22.39 7.80 13.35
CA ALA A 71 -22.70 9.03 12.63
C ALA A 71 -21.47 9.60 11.90
N LEU A 72 -20.29 9.52 12.53
CA LEU A 72 -19.04 9.96 11.93
C LEU A 72 -18.62 9.04 10.76
N ALA A 73 -18.73 7.73 10.94
CA ALA A 73 -18.47 6.75 9.88
C ALA A 73 -19.37 6.99 8.64
N GLU A 74 -20.66 7.26 8.84
CA GLU A 74 -21.57 7.59 7.75
C GLU A 74 -21.15 8.85 6.99
N ARG A 75 -20.71 9.90 7.69
CA ARG A 75 -20.21 11.12 7.05
C ARG A 75 -18.92 10.87 6.25
N LEU A 76 -18.01 10.05 6.76
CA LEU A 76 -16.79 9.67 6.04
C LEU A 76 -17.11 8.83 4.80
N ARG A 77 -18.04 7.87 4.91
CA ARG A 77 -18.52 7.07 3.77
C ARG A 77 -19.17 7.96 2.72
N ALA A 78 -19.98 8.93 3.12
CA ALA A 78 -20.58 9.89 2.21
C ALA A 78 -19.50 10.71 1.47
N LEU A 79 -18.49 11.22 2.18
CA LEU A 79 -17.37 11.94 1.56
C LEU A 79 -16.63 11.08 0.53
N LEU A 80 -16.32 9.82 0.87
CA LEU A 80 -15.67 8.87 -0.05
C LEU A 80 -16.55 8.56 -1.27
N ALA A 81 -17.85 8.35 -1.05
CA ALA A 81 -18.81 8.12 -2.11
C ALA A 81 -18.91 9.33 -3.07
N GLU A 82 -18.89 10.55 -2.53
CA GLU A 82 -18.87 11.77 -3.34
C GLU A 82 -17.59 11.91 -4.17
N VAL A 83 -16.43 11.52 -3.64
CA VAL A 83 -15.18 11.50 -4.42
C VAL A 83 -15.32 10.52 -5.60
N ARG A 84 -15.80 9.30 -5.36
CA ARG A 84 -16.01 8.28 -6.40
C ARG A 84 -17.08 8.68 -7.41
N ALA A 85 -18.09 9.42 -6.97
CA ALA A 85 -19.11 10.03 -7.81
C ALA A 85 -18.65 11.34 -8.49
N GLY A 86 -17.40 11.77 -8.30
CA GLY A 86 -16.82 12.93 -8.96
C GLY A 86 -16.57 12.69 -10.45
N ALA A 87 -16.65 13.76 -11.25
CA ALA A 87 -16.37 13.69 -12.68
C ALA A 87 -14.90 13.30 -12.96
N ASP A 88 -13.95 13.87 -12.23
CA ASP A 88 -12.52 13.59 -12.39
C ASP A 88 -12.19 12.14 -12.05
N TYR A 89 -12.75 11.59 -10.96
CA TYR A 89 -12.53 10.20 -10.58
C TYR A 89 -13.06 9.24 -11.66
N ARG A 90 -14.31 9.43 -12.12
CA ARG A 90 -14.86 8.61 -13.21
C ARG A 90 -14.05 8.73 -14.51
N ALA A 91 -13.58 9.92 -14.84
CA ALA A 91 -12.71 10.14 -15.99
C ALA A 91 -11.36 9.42 -15.83
N ALA A 92 -10.78 9.42 -14.63
CA ALA A 92 -9.56 8.68 -14.34
C ALA A 92 -9.78 7.17 -14.46
N VAL A 93 -10.90 6.64 -13.96
CA VAL A 93 -11.24 5.20 -14.10
C VAL A 93 -11.40 4.82 -15.57
N ALA A 94 -12.06 5.65 -16.37
CA ALA A 94 -12.18 5.43 -17.82
C ALA A 94 -10.81 5.48 -18.52
N ALA A 95 -9.97 6.46 -18.19
CA ALA A 95 -8.61 6.58 -18.70
C ALA A 95 -7.75 5.37 -18.32
N HIS A 96 -7.85 4.88 -17.09
CA HIS A 96 -7.16 3.69 -16.62
C HIS A 96 -7.56 2.45 -17.41
N ARG A 97 -8.87 2.21 -17.59
CA ARG A 97 -9.38 1.09 -18.41
C ARG A 97 -8.92 1.18 -19.88
N ALA A 98 -8.76 2.39 -20.40
CA ALA A 98 -8.28 2.64 -21.76
C ALA A 98 -6.75 2.63 -21.90
N GLY A 99 -6.00 2.60 -20.79
CA GLY A 99 -4.54 2.76 -20.80
C GLY A 99 -4.06 4.18 -21.15
N ASP A 100 -4.91 5.21 -21.00
CA ASP A 100 -4.57 6.61 -21.29
C ASP A 100 -3.76 7.24 -20.16
N ARG A 101 -2.45 7.06 -20.23
CA ARG A 101 -1.47 7.52 -19.23
C ARG A 101 -1.37 9.04 -19.15
N ALA A 102 -1.57 9.74 -20.27
CA ALA A 102 -1.50 11.19 -20.29
C ALA A 102 -2.69 11.81 -19.53
N ALA A 103 -3.89 11.26 -19.72
CA ALA A 103 -5.05 11.65 -18.94
C ALA A 103 -4.87 11.33 -17.45
N LEU A 104 -4.36 10.13 -17.12
CA LEU A 104 -4.09 9.73 -15.74
C LEU A 104 -3.12 10.67 -15.03
N ALA A 105 -1.98 10.99 -15.63
CA ALA A 105 -1.00 11.88 -15.00
C ALA A 105 -1.50 13.30 -14.77
N ARG A 106 -2.52 13.74 -15.52
CA ARG A 106 -3.20 15.02 -15.28
C ARG A 106 -4.27 14.92 -14.18
N LEU A 107 -5.06 13.84 -14.17
CA LEU A 107 -6.22 13.69 -13.29
C LEU A 107 -5.86 13.22 -11.88
N LEU A 108 -4.95 12.25 -11.76
CA LEU A 108 -4.65 11.60 -10.48
C LEU A 108 -4.06 12.57 -9.44
N PRO A 109 -3.15 13.51 -9.77
CA PRO A 109 -2.69 14.54 -8.83
C PRO A 109 -3.78 15.49 -8.32
N ALA A 110 -4.91 15.62 -9.04
CA ALA A 110 -6.06 16.43 -8.60
C ALA A 110 -7.00 15.63 -7.68
N ILE A 111 -7.01 14.31 -7.79
CA ILE A 111 -7.85 13.40 -6.98
C ILE A 111 -7.15 13.01 -5.69
N PHE A 112 -5.93 12.51 -5.80
CA PHE A 112 -5.14 11.97 -4.70
C PHE A 112 -4.23 13.05 -4.10
N ALA A 113 -4.19 13.10 -2.77
CA ALA A 113 -3.27 13.94 -2.04
C ALA A 113 -1.84 13.38 -2.15
N GLY A 114 -0.85 14.28 -2.21
CA GLY A 114 0.57 13.88 -2.22
C GLY A 114 1.07 13.22 -3.50
N LEU A 115 0.26 13.10 -4.57
CA LEU A 115 0.74 12.66 -5.88
C LEU A 115 1.20 13.82 -6.76
N GLU A 116 2.36 13.65 -7.38
CA GLU A 116 2.92 14.57 -8.36
C GLU A 116 3.40 13.83 -9.63
N PRO A 117 3.37 14.47 -10.81
CA PRO A 117 4.07 13.95 -11.97
C PRO A 117 5.57 13.92 -11.73
N ALA A 118 6.21 12.79 -12.03
CA ALA A 118 7.67 12.70 -12.00
C ALA A 118 8.23 12.63 -13.42
N SER A 119 9.28 13.40 -13.67
CA SER A 119 10.09 13.26 -14.89
C SER A 119 10.82 11.92 -14.86
N ALA A 120 11.01 11.36 -16.06
CA ALA A 120 11.52 10.02 -16.34
C ALA A 120 12.39 9.42 -15.21
N PRO A 121 11.86 8.44 -14.45
CA PRO A 121 12.67 7.78 -13.44
C PRO A 121 13.82 7.04 -14.12
N GLY A 122 14.93 6.88 -13.38
CA GLY A 122 15.91 5.85 -13.70
C GLY A 122 15.30 4.46 -13.56
N ASP A 123 16.14 3.45 -13.39
CA ASP A 123 15.62 2.12 -13.06
C ASP A 123 14.83 2.18 -11.76
N LEU A 124 13.70 1.47 -11.74
CA LEU A 124 12.85 1.38 -10.55
C LEU A 124 12.83 -0.06 -10.01
N PHE A 125 12.46 -0.18 -8.75
CA PHE A 125 12.59 -1.43 -8.01
C PHE A 125 11.30 -1.83 -7.31
N ALA A 126 10.92 -3.10 -7.41
CA ALA A 126 9.83 -3.70 -6.65
C ALA A 126 10.39 -4.77 -5.71
N THR A 127 10.03 -4.74 -4.44
CA THR A 127 10.45 -5.76 -3.47
C THR A 127 9.51 -6.95 -3.56
N LEU A 128 10.07 -8.16 -3.44
CA LEU A 128 9.28 -9.38 -3.30
C LEU A 128 9.33 -9.87 -1.86
N ALA A 129 8.18 -10.31 -1.36
CA ALA A 129 8.13 -10.94 -0.06
C ALA A 129 9.02 -12.19 -0.07
N TRP A 130 10.00 -12.26 0.81
CA TRP A 130 10.89 -13.43 0.95
C TRP A 130 10.56 -14.25 2.21
N LEU A 131 9.73 -13.69 3.10
CA LEU A 131 9.19 -14.33 4.29
C LEU A 131 7.69 -14.59 4.16
N ARG A 132 7.22 -15.69 4.75
CA ARG A 132 5.82 -16.00 4.95
C ARG A 132 5.62 -16.50 6.38
N ARG A 133 4.82 -15.79 7.17
CA ARG A 133 4.58 -16.09 8.60
C ARG A 133 5.90 -16.24 9.39
N GLY A 134 6.84 -15.31 9.17
CA GLY A 134 8.14 -15.30 9.84
C GLY A 134 9.11 -16.41 9.41
N ARG A 135 8.89 -17.06 8.26
CA ARG A 135 9.79 -18.11 7.73
C ARG A 135 10.16 -17.83 6.29
N LEU A 136 11.38 -18.22 5.90
CA LEU A 136 11.82 -18.20 4.52
C LEU A 136 10.82 -18.92 3.62
N ARG A 137 10.44 -18.27 2.52
CA ARG A 137 9.60 -18.89 1.49
C ARG A 137 10.35 -20.02 0.78
N LEU A 138 9.61 -20.98 0.24
CA LEU A 138 10.22 -22.02 -0.59
C LEU A 138 10.75 -21.42 -1.89
N ALA A 139 11.85 -21.97 -2.40
CA ALA A 139 12.46 -21.49 -3.64
C ALA A 139 11.50 -21.59 -4.84
N GLU A 140 10.68 -22.64 -4.88
CA GLU A 140 9.65 -22.85 -5.90
C GLU A 140 8.58 -21.75 -5.88
N ASP A 141 8.14 -21.31 -4.70
CA ASP A 141 7.16 -20.22 -4.55
C ASP A 141 7.72 -18.90 -5.08
N VAL A 142 8.99 -18.62 -4.79
CA VAL A 142 9.68 -17.42 -5.26
C VAL A 142 9.84 -17.45 -6.78
N VAL A 143 10.28 -18.57 -7.33
CA VAL A 143 10.44 -18.73 -8.79
C VAL A 143 9.10 -18.61 -9.50
N ALA A 144 8.04 -19.23 -8.97
CA ALA A 144 6.69 -19.13 -9.54
C ALA A 144 6.22 -17.67 -9.61
N GLU A 145 6.43 -16.88 -8.55
CA GLU A 145 6.07 -15.46 -8.52
C GLU A 145 6.91 -14.63 -9.50
N VAL A 146 8.22 -14.88 -9.60
CA VAL A 146 9.08 -14.17 -10.56
C VAL A 146 8.70 -14.53 -11.99
N LEU A 147 8.39 -15.79 -12.27
CA LEU A 147 7.91 -16.21 -13.60
C LEU A 147 6.57 -15.56 -13.92
N ALA A 148 5.60 -15.57 -12.99
CA ALA A 148 4.32 -14.90 -13.15
C ALA A 148 4.51 -13.39 -13.42
N ALA A 149 5.40 -12.72 -12.68
CA ALA A 149 5.73 -11.32 -12.93
C ALA A 149 6.29 -11.08 -14.35
N ARG A 150 7.11 -12.01 -14.87
CA ARG A 150 7.67 -11.92 -16.22
C ARG A 150 6.63 -12.21 -17.32
N THR A 151 5.71 -13.13 -17.08
CA THR A 151 4.74 -13.57 -18.09
C THR A 151 3.46 -12.75 -18.10
N GLU A 152 2.95 -12.39 -16.91
CA GLU A 152 1.67 -11.70 -16.71
C GLU A 152 1.86 -10.21 -16.39
N GLY A 153 3.06 -9.80 -15.99
CA GLY A 153 3.32 -8.46 -15.46
C GLY A 153 3.04 -8.34 -13.95
N LEU A 154 3.58 -7.28 -13.35
CA LEU A 154 3.37 -6.98 -11.94
C LEU A 154 1.93 -6.50 -11.71
N ALA A 155 1.24 -7.09 -10.74
CA ALA A 155 -0.11 -6.67 -10.38
C ALA A 155 -0.07 -5.29 -9.71
N GLY A 156 -0.93 -4.39 -10.18
CA GLY A 156 -1.20 -3.17 -9.44
C GLY A 156 -1.99 -3.51 -8.18
N ASP A 157 -1.59 -2.94 -7.04
CA ASP A 157 -2.36 -3.01 -5.82
C ASP A 157 -3.42 -1.90 -5.82
N GLY A 158 -4.63 -2.27 -5.45
CA GLY A 158 -5.78 -1.37 -5.34
C GLY A 158 -6.28 -1.25 -3.91
N ASP A 159 -5.48 -1.61 -2.91
CA ASP A 159 -5.86 -1.54 -1.50
C ASP A 159 -6.43 -0.16 -1.11
N ASP A 160 -7.52 -0.18 -0.33
CA ASP A 160 -8.26 1.03 0.03
C ASP A 160 -7.44 1.98 0.93
N LEU A 161 -6.40 1.48 1.62
CA LEU A 161 -5.55 2.26 2.52
C LEU A 161 -4.26 2.74 1.85
N SER A 162 -3.89 2.15 0.71
CA SER A 162 -2.67 2.49 -0.01
C SER A 162 -2.71 3.91 -0.58
N PRO A 163 -1.72 4.79 -0.27
CA PRO A 163 -1.67 6.14 -0.80
C PRO A 163 -1.64 6.16 -2.34
N GLY A 164 -2.47 7.02 -2.94
CA GLY A 164 -2.46 7.21 -4.40
C GLY A 164 -3.04 6.06 -5.23
N ALA A 165 -3.56 5.00 -4.61
CA ALA A 165 -4.23 3.87 -5.25
C ALA A 165 -5.66 3.67 -4.71
N ASP A 166 -6.47 2.92 -5.46
CA ASP A 166 -7.86 2.59 -5.11
C ASP A 166 -8.30 1.34 -5.92
N PRO A 167 -9.32 0.56 -5.48
CA PRO A 167 -9.71 -0.66 -6.18
C PRO A 167 -10.04 -0.49 -7.67
N GLU A 168 -10.58 0.67 -8.09
CA GLU A 168 -10.84 0.96 -9.51
C GLU A 168 -9.64 1.59 -10.24
N LEU A 169 -8.64 2.05 -9.49
CA LEU A 169 -7.42 2.72 -9.94
C LEU A 169 -6.18 2.05 -9.31
N PRO A 170 -5.96 0.73 -9.52
CA PRO A 170 -4.80 0.04 -8.97
C PRO A 170 -3.50 0.58 -9.54
N ALA A 171 -2.43 0.51 -8.75
CA ALA A 171 -1.11 0.95 -9.16
C ALA A 171 -0.02 -0.02 -8.70
N VAL A 172 1.01 -0.17 -9.51
CA VAL A 172 2.25 -0.84 -9.09
C VAL A 172 3.13 0.19 -8.40
N THR A 173 3.42 -0.07 -7.11
CA THR A 173 4.33 0.76 -6.31
C THR A 173 5.77 0.32 -6.53
N LEU A 174 6.63 1.28 -6.86
CA LEU A 174 8.03 1.07 -7.21
C LEU A 174 8.92 2.08 -6.48
N ARG A 175 10.19 1.77 -6.28
CA ARG A 175 11.16 2.63 -5.57
C ARG A 175 12.29 3.06 -6.48
N SER A 176 12.90 4.21 -6.22
CA SER A 176 14.05 4.71 -6.98
C SER A 176 15.35 3.96 -6.67
N ASP A 177 15.45 3.33 -5.51
CA ASP A 177 16.62 2.63 -5.02
C ASP A 177 16.31 1.18 -4.70
N ALA A 178 17.26 0.31 -5.03
CA ALA A 178 17.24 -1.05 -4.52
C ALA A 178 17.67 -0.98 -3.05
N LEU A 179 16.73 -1.21 -2.13
CA LEU A 179 17.09 -1.32 -0.72
C LEU A 179 18.07 -2.48 -0.53
N PRO A 180 19.27 -2.24 -0.01
CA PRO A 180 20.24 -3.32 0.19
C PRO A 180 19.81 -4.29 1.30
N THR A 181 18.83 -3.90 2.12
CA THR A 181 18.23 -4.72 3.17
C THR A 181 17.19 -5.73 2.66
N GLU A 182 16.68 -5.58 1.44
CA GLU A 182 15.65 -6.49 0.89
C GLU A 182 16.28 -7.58 0.00
N PRO A 183 16.16 -8.87 0.36
CA PRO A 183 16.83 -9.98 -0.35
C PRO A 183 16.40 -10.21 -1.79
N LEU A 184 15.14 -9.94 -2.11
CA LEU A 184 14.54 -10.19 -3.41
C LEU A 184 14.00 -8.89 -3.97
N VAL A 185 14.67 -8.36 -5.00
CA VAL A 185 14.29 -7.10 -5.63
C VAL A 185 14.18 -7.31 -7.13
N LEU A 186 13.03 -6.98 -7.71
CA LEU A 186 12.86 -6.89 -9.15
C LEU A 186 13.30 -5.50 -9.61
N ARG A 187 14.24 -5.45 -10.55
CA ARG A 187 14.64 -4.23 -11.27
C ARG A 187 13.81 -4.11 -12.54
N LEU A 188 13.19 -2.95 -12.72
CA LEU A 188 12.48 -2.52 -13.90
C LEU A 188 13.34 -1.47 -14.62
N PRO A 189 13.85 -1.78 -15.83
CA PRO A 189 14.66 -0.83 -16.58
C PRO A 189 13.87 0.44 -16.94
N ALA A 190 14.49 1.61 -16.80
CA ALA A 190 13.89 2.91 -17.12
C ALA A 190 13.22 2.95 -18.50
N ALA A 191 13.91 2.39 -19.51
CA ALA A 191 13.45 2.37 -20.89
C ALA A 191 12.20 1.52 -21.14
N ALA A 192 11.87 0.60 -20.22
CA ALA A 192 10.70 -0.24 -20.30
C ALA A 192 9.52 0.28 -19.46
N LEU A 193 9.74 1.35 -18.68
CA LEU A 193 8.70 1.93 -17.84
C LEU A 193 7.76 2.82 -18.66
N PRO A 194 6.46 2.76 -18.36
CA PRO A 194 5.48 3.59 -19.00
C PRO A 194 5.58 5.04 -18.52
N ALA A 195 5.82 5.98 -19.44
CA ALA A 195 5.75 7.40 -19.13
C ALA A 195 4.35 7.98 -19.45
N PRO A 196 3.90 9.03 -18.73
CA PRO A 196 4.45 9.54 -17.46
C PRO A 196 4.17 8.62 -16.25
N VAL A 197 5.05 8.66 -15.25
CA VAL A 197 4.83 8.03 -13.94
C VAL A 197 4.48 9.09 -12.89
N LEU A 198 3.85 8.67 -11.80
CA LEU A 198 3.55 9.52 -10.66
C LEU A 198 4.47 9.18 -9.49
N ARG A 199 4.69 10.14 -8.60
CA ARG A 199 5.46 9.97 -7.37
C ARG A 199 4.64 10.42 -6.16
N LEU A 200 4.73 9.65 -5.09
CA LEU A 200 4.25 10.03 -3.76
C LEU A 200 5.28 10.95 -3.11
N VAL A 201 4.89 12.17 -2.79
CA VAL A 201 5.77 13.20 -2.20
C VAL A 201 6.31 12.77 -0.83
N GLU A 202 5.47 12.11 -0.03
CA GLU A 202 5.82 11.73 1.34
C GLU A 202 6.84 10.60 1.42
N SER A 203 6.64 9.52 0.65
CA SER A 203 7.55 8.36 0.68
C SER A 203 8.64 8.40 -0.39
N GLY A 204 8.44 9.17 -1.46
CA GLY A 204 9.30 9.15 -2.65
C GLY A 204 9.03 7.97 -3.59
N ASP A 205 8.10 7.08 -3.25
CA ASP A 205 7.75 5.93 -4.09
C ASP A 205 7.05 6.38 -5.38
N TYR A 206 7.25 5.61 -6.44
CA TYR A 206 6.68 5.81 -7.76
C TYR A 206 5.47 4.91 -7.95
N LEU A 207 4.42 5.45 -8.54
CA LEU A 207 3.20 4.72 -8.88
C LEU A 207 3.04 4.62 -10.38
N VAL A 208 2.82 3.40 -10.85
CA VAL A 208 2.40 3.10 -12.22
C VAL A 208 0.97 2.57 -12.20
N HIS A 209 0.01 3.43 -12.54
CA HIS A 209 -1.42 3.07 -12.57
C HIS A 209 -1.73 2.16 -13.75
N ALA A 210 -1.73 0.86 -13.48
CA ALA A 210 -2.08 -0.21 -14.39
C ALA A 210 -2.57 -1.42 -13.59
N ALA A 211 -3.56 -2.14 -14.10
CA ALA A 211 -3.97 -3.42 -13.51
C ALA A 211 -2.82 -4.45 -13.51
N ARG A 212 -2.06 -4.47 -14.60
CA ARG A 212 -0.83 -5.24 -14.76
C ARG A 212 0.20 -4.38 -15.47
N LEU A 213 1.41 -4.30 -14.93
CA LEU A 213 2.54 -3.64 -15.56
C LEU A 213 3.37 -4.67 -16.35
N PRO A 214 3.25 -4.70 -17.70
CA PRO A 214 4.13 -5.50 -18.52
C PRO A 214 5.50 -4.82 -18.56
N ALA A 215 6.48 -5.36 -17.83
CA ALA A 215 7.85 -4.89 -17.89
C ALA A 215 8.81 -6.08 -17.83
N PRO A 216 9.92 -6.05 -18.61
CA PRO A 216 11.00 -6.98 -18.37
C PRO A 216 11.54 -6.71 -16.97
N VAL A 217 11.50 -7.73 -16.11
CA VAL A 217 12.07 -7.67 -14.78
C VAL A 217 13.36 -8.49 -14.73
N ALA A 218 14.40 -7.93 -14.13
CA ALA A 218 15.57 -8.66 -13.70
C ALA A 218 15.49 -8.86 -12.18
N LEU A 219 15.76 -10.06 -11.69
CA LEU A 219 15.81 -10.29 -10.25
C LEU A 219 17.21 -10.00 -9.74
N ARG A 220 17.30 -9.14 -8.73
CA ARG A 220 18.46 -8.99 -7.86
C ARG A 220 18.26 -9.82 -6.61
N LEU A 221 19.28 -10.61 -6.29
CA LEU A 221 19.33 -11.44 -5.09
C LEU A 221 20.49 -10.98 -4.21
N ALA A 222 20.19 -10.50 -3.00
CA ALA A 222 21.21 -9.95 -2.11
C ALA A 222 22.21 -11.03 -1.67
N ALA A 223 23.50 -10.73 -1.76
CA ALA A 223 24.55 -11.67 -1.35
C ALA A 223 24.49 -12.01 0.15
N ARG A 224 24.11 -11.06 1.00
CA ARG A 224 24.00 -11.17 2.46
C ARG A 224 22.89 -10.27 2.98
N LEU A 225 22.43 -10.52 4.20
CA LEU A 225 21.61 -9.57 4.97
C LEU A 225 22.56 -8.56 5.66
N GLU A 226 22.21 -7.28 5.68
CA GLU A 226 23.16 -6.22 6.08
C GLU A 226 23.26 -5.95 7.60
N THR A 227 22.31 -6.35 8.45
CA THR A 227 22.46 -6.18 9.91
C THR A 227 21.79 -7.29 10.74
N ASP A 228 22.36 -7.59 11.91
CA ASP A 228 21.78 -8.46 12.95
C ASP A 228 20.55 -7.80 13.62
N GLU A 229 20.36 -6.48 13.49
CA GLU A 229 19.22 -5.72 14.04
C GLU A 229 17.99 -5.69 13.11
N ASP A 230 18.17 -5.88 11.79
CA ASP A 230 17.09 -5.93 10.79
C ASP A 230 16.44 -7.32 10.63
N LEU A 231 16.79 -8.25 11.52
CA LEU A 231 16.21 -9.58 11.57
C LEU A 231 14.74 -9.48 12.01
N ARG A 232 13.84 -9.24 11.05
CA ARG A 232 12.38 -9.51 11.17
C ARG A 232 12.11 -10.96 11.65
N VAL A 233 13.14 -11.81 11.62
CA VAL A 233 13.23 -13.18 12.13
C VAL A 233 14.68 -13.41 12.58
N GLU A 234 14.93 -13.96 13.78
CA GLU A 234 16.25 -14.51 14.17
C GLU A 234 16.65 -15.63 13.19
N LEU A 235 17.27 -15.25 12.07
CA LEU A 235 17.66 -16.17 11.01
C LEU A 235 19.18 -16.32 11.03
N ALA A 236 19.66 -17.53 11.25
CA ALA A 236 21.09 -17.80 11.19
C ALA A 236 21.64 -17.46 9.78
N PRO A 237 22.80 -16.79 9.67
CA PRO A 237 23.40 -16.45 8.36
C PRO A 237 23.55 -17.65 7.41
N ALA A 238 23.82 -18.84 7.95
CA ALA A 238 23.95 -20.08 7.18
C ALA A 238 22.61 -20.54 6.56
N ASP A 239 21.48 -20.27 7.21
CA ASP A 239 20.16 -20.63 6.70
C ASP A 239 19.75 -19.70 5.56
N TYR A 240 20.04 -18.40 5.69
CA TYR A 240 19.90 -17.44 4.59
C TYR A 240 20.74 -17.86 3.37
N ALA A 241 22.04 -18.16 3.57
CA ALA A 241 22.92 -18.55 2.47
C ALA A 241 22.41 -19.80 1.74
N ARG A 242 21.97 -20.83 2.49
CA ARG A 242 21.43 -22.07 1.93
C ARG A 242 20.15 -21.81 1.13
N TRP A 243 19.26 -20.99 1.66
CA TRP A 243 18.03 -20.59 0.99
C TRP A 243 18.30 -19.78 -0.28
N ARG A 244 19.17 -18.77 -0.19
CA ARG A 244 19.62 -17.95 -1.32
C ARG A 244 20.17 -18.83 -2.45
N ASP A 245 21.03 -19.79 -2.12
CA ASP A 245 21.59 -20.71 -3.12
C ASP A 245 20.54 -21.63 -3.73
N ALA A 246 19.55 -22.07 -2.95
CA ALA A 246 18.43 -22.83 -3.47
C ALA A 246 17.56 -22.00 -4.44
N VAL A 247 17.26 -20.75 -4.08
CA VAL A 247 16.54 -19.79 -4.94
C VAL A 247 17.32 -19.52 -6.22
N ALA A 248 18.62 -19.21 -6.13
CA ALA A 248 19.47 -18.94 -7.28
C ALA A 248 19.53 -20.14 -8.25
N ARG A 249 19.67 -21.37 -7.73
CA ARG A 249 19.64 -22.58 -8.56
C ARG A 249 18.29 -22.79 -9.23
N ALA A 250 17.19 -22.56 -8.51
CA ALA A 250 15.85 -22.74 -9.04
C ALA A 250 15.54 -21.70 -10.15
N LEU A 251 15.96 -20.44 -9.97
CA LEU A 251 15.86 -19.39 -10.99
C LEU A 251 16.68 -19.70 -12.23
N ALA A 252 17.92 -20.17 -12.05
CA ALA A 252 18.78 -20.58 -13.15
C ALA A 252 18.16 -21.74 -13.95
N ALA A 253 17.60 -22.75 -13.27
CA ALA A 253 16.89 -23.86 -13.91
C ALA A 253 15.65 -23.39 -14.69
N ALA A 254 14.99 -22.32 -14.24
CA ALA A 254 13.85 -21.70 -14.90
C ALA A 254 14.23 -20.67 -15.99
N GLY A 255 15.51 -20.48 -16.30
CA GLY A 255 15.96 -19.51 -17.30
C GLY A 255 15.72 -18.05 -16.91
N VAL A 256 15.71 -17.76 -15.61
CA VAL A 256 15.58 -16.40 -15.09
C VAL A 256 16.97 -15.82 -14.82
N PRO A 257 17.38 -14.72 -15.50
CA PRO A 257 18.64 -14.08 -15.22
C PRO A 257 18.60 -13.43 -13.83
N VAL A 258 19.64 -13.67 -13.04
CA VAL A 258 19.82 -13.09 -11.71
C VAL A 258 21.01 -12.14 -11.75
N GLU A 259 20.77 -10.90 -11.38
CA GLU A 259 21.83 -9.91 -11.15
C GLU A 259 22.38 -10.11 -9.74
N ALA A 260 23.71 -10.16 -9.61
CA ALA A 260 24.35 -10.22 -8.30
C ALA A 260 24.05 -8.92 -7.54
N GLY A 261 23.39 -9.07 -6.37
CA GLY A 261 23.00 -7.97 -5.49
C GLY A 261 24.12 -7.49 -4.60
#